data_AF-A0A8S3JY99-F1
#
_entry.id   AF-A0A8S3JY99-F1
#
_cell.length_a   1.000
_cell.length_b   1.000
_cell.length_c   1.000
_cell.angle_alpha   90.00
_cell.angle_beta   90.00
_cell.angle_gamma   90.00
#
_symmetry.space_group_name_H-M   'P 1'
#
loop_
_entity.id
_entity.type
_entity.pdbx_description
1 polymer ?
#
loop_
_entity_poly.entity_id
_entity_poly.type
_entity_poly.pdbx_seq_one_letter_code
_entity_poly.pdbx_strand_id
1 'polypeptide(L)' 'MEIDANGIIRVDAEEARSGAKASISINPGDVARSSVDDIERHIAYVQSDADFQAKSVYDRKPEDPLYT' A
#
# COMPACT_ATOMS: atom_id res chain seq x y z
N MET A 1 -9.69 -8.18 -0.92
CA MET A 1 -8.50 -7.94 -0.09
C MET A 1 -8.85 -8.36 1.32
N GLU A 2 -7.98 -9.16 1.93
CA GLU A 2 -8.14 -9.67 3.29
C GLU A 2 -6.85 -9.44 4.07
N ILE A 3 -6.97 -9.24 5.38
CA ILE A 3 -5.83 -9.12 6.31
C ILE A 3 -6.04 -10.17 7.40
N ASP A 4 -5.07 -11.06 7.56
CA ASP A 4 -5.14 -12.10 8.59
C ASP A 4 -4.63 -11.62 9.96
N ALA A 5 -4.78 -12.47 10.99
CA ALA A 5 -4.37 -12.16 12.36
C ALA A 5 -2.85 -11.91 12.53
N ASN A 6 -2.03 -12.32 11.56
CA ASN A 6 -0.58 -12.11 11.56
C ASN A 6 -0.19 -10.85 10.75
N GLY A 7 -1.16 -10.11 10.22
CA GLY A 7 -0.93 -8.94 9.38
C GLY A 7 -0.47 -9.28 7.96
N ILE A 8 -0.64 -10.53 7.50
CA ILE A 8 -0.42 -10.87 6.10
C ILE A 8 -1.62 -10.35 5.30
N ILE A 9 -1.32 -9.64 4.22
CA ILE A 9 -2.33 -9.09 3.32
C ILE A 9 -2.45 -10.02 2.11
N ARG A 10 -3.66 -10.51 1.84
CA ARG A 10 -3.99 -11.25 0.62
C ARG A 10 -4.82 -10.39 -0.31
N VAL A 11 -4.39 -10.32 -1.56
CA VAL A 11 -5.07 -9.59 -2.62
C VAL A 11 -5.39 -10.57 -3.74
N ASP A 12 -6.67 -10.88 -3.89
CA ASP A 12 -7.19 -11.63 -5.01
C ASP A 12 -7.81 -10.67 -6.03
N ALA A 13 -7.53 -10.92 -7.29
CA ALA A 13 -8.14 -10.25 -8.43
C ALA A 13 -8.76 -11.29 -9.36
N GLU A 14 -9.96 -10.99 -9.84
CA GLU A 14 -10.68 -11.82 -10.80
C GLU A 14 -11.03 -10.98 -12.02
N GLU A 15 -10.66 -11.45 -13.22
CA GLU A 15 -11.00 -10.80 -14.47
C GLU A 15 -12.44 -11.14 -14.85
N ALA A 16 -13.31 -10.13 -14.84
CA ALA A 16 -14.76 -10.31 -14.89
C ALA A 16 -15.29 -11.04 -16.14
N ARG A 17 -14.56 -11.07 -17.27
CA ARG A 17 -15.03 -11.70 -18.51
C ARG A 17 -14.58 -13.15 -18.65
N SER A 18 -13.33 -13.47 -18.33
CA SER A 18 -12.80 -14.85 -18.41
C SER A 18 -12.91 -15.62 -17.10
N GLY A 19 -13.15 -14.94 -15.98
CA GLY A 19 -13.07 -15.54 -14.64
C GLY A 19 -11.65 -15.91 -14.21
N ALA A 20 -10.63 -15.49 -14.96
CA ALA A 20 -9.23 -15.74 -14.60
C ALA A 20 -8.91 -15.08 -13.25
N LYS A 21 -8.26 -15.83 -12.37
CA LYS A 21 -7.93 -15.39 -11.01
C LYS A 21 -6.43 -15.26 -10.84
N ALA A 22 -6.02 -14.19 -10.16
CA ALA A 22 -4.66 -13.97 -9.71
C ALA A 22 -4.68 -13.60 -8.23
N SER A 23 -3.69 -14.08 -7.49
CA SER A 23 -3.54 -13.79 -6.06
C SER A 23 -2.10 -13.38 -5.77
N ILE A 24 -1.94 -12.37 -4.93
CA ILE A 24 -0.66 -11.99 -4.35
C ILE A 24 -0.80 -11.86 -2.84
N SER A 25 0.23 -12.30 -2.12
CA SER A 25 0.33 -12.13 -0.67
C SER A 25 1.48 -11.17 -0.35
N ILE A 26 1.21 -10.21 0.52
CA ILE A 26 2.23 -9.30 1.08
C ILE A 26 2.44 -9.74 2.52
N ASN A 27 3.65 -10.24 2.79
CA ASN A 27 4.02 -10.74 4.09
C ASN A 27 4.96 -9.74 4.77
N PRO A 28 4.61 -9.25 5.98
CA PRO A 28 5.47 -8.34 6.74
C PRO A 28 6.82 -8.96 7.18
N GLY A 29 7.05 -10.26 6.97
CA GLY A 29 8.35 -10.90 7.16
C GLY A 29 9.27 -10.87 5.93
N ASP A 30 8.73 -10.72 4.72
CA ASP A 30 9.47 -10.87 3.46
C ASP A 30 9.95 -9.53 2.87
N VAL A 31 9.38 -8.43 3.35
CA VAL A 31 9.82 -7.05 3.09
C VAL A 31 10.39 -6.48 4.38
N ALA A 32 11.42 -5.61 4.27
CA ALA A 32 11.87 -4.84 5.42
C ALA A 32 10.65 -4.17 6.04
N ARG A 33 10.32 -4.54 7.28
CA ARG A 33 9.22 -3.92 8.02
C ARG A 33 9.47 -2.43 8.02
N SER A 34 8.50 -1.64 7.57
CA SER A 34 8.56 -0.19 7.74
C SER A 34 8.92 0.09 9.19
N SER A 35 9.99 0.84 9.39
CA SER A 35 10.37 1.24 10.74
C SER A 35 9.26 2.11 11.33
N VAL A 36 9.22 2.23 12.66
CA VAL A 36 8.29 3.16 13.31
C VAL A 36 8.49 4.57 12.74
N ASP A 37 9.74 4.96 12.51
CA ASP A 37 10.12 6.24 11.89
C ASP A 37 9.51 6.42 10.49
N ASP A 38 9.51 5.38 9.64
CA ASP A 38 8.89 5.46 8.31
C ASP A 38 7.37 5.63 8.38
N ILE A 39 6.74 4.94 9.35
CA ILE A 39 5.31 5.05 9.60
C ILE A 39 4.97 6.46 10.08
N GLU A 40 5.73 7.00 11.02
CA GLU A 40 5.55 8.36 11.56
C GLU A 40 5.78 9.43 10.49
N ARG A 41 6.80 9.28 9.64
CA ARG A 41 7.01 10.15 8.47
C ARG A 41 5.82 10.13 7.54
N HIS A 42 5.23 8.96 7.28
CA HIS A 42 4.07 8.84 6.42
C HIS A 42 2.83 9.51 7.03
N ILE A 43 2.60 9.33 8.34
CA ILE A 43 1.51 10.00 9.07
C ILE A 43 1.70 11.52 9.03
N ALA A 44 2.91 12.01 9.30
CA ALA A 44 3.21 13.43 9.27
C ALA A 44 3.00 14.03 7.87
N TYR A 45 3.40 13.32 6.81
CA TYR A 45 3.13 13.73 5.42
C TYR A 45 1.63 13.89 5.17
N VAL A 46 0.83 12.85 5.47
CA VAL A 46 -0.63 12.86 5.26
C VAL A 46 -1.31 13.97 6.06
N GLN A 47 -0.84 14.25 7.28
CA GLN A 47 -1.39 15.32 8.12
C GLN A 47 -0.97 16.73 7.66
N SER A 48 0.21 16.86 7.08
CA SER A 48 0.73 18.15 6.59
C SER A 48 0.10 18.60 5.27
N ASP A 49 -0.38 17.65 4.46
CA ASP A 49 -1.02 17.92 3.18
C ASP A 49 -2.53 18.10 3.39
N ALA A 50 -2.96 19.36 3.55
CA ALA A 50 -4.36 19.72 3.78
C ALA A 50 -5.28 19.34 2.59
N ASP A 51 -4.70 19.12 1.42
CA ASP A 51 -5.37 18.68 0.20
C ASP A 51 -5.10 17.20 -0.10
N PHE A 52 -4.58 16.43 0.87
CA PHE A 52 -4.32 15.01 0.70
C PHE A 52 -5.62 14.29 0.34
N GLN A 53 -5.78 14.07 -0.96
CA GLN A 53 -6.60 13.02 -1.50
C GLN A 53 -5.71 11.80 -1.53
N ALA A 54 -6.19 10.65 -1.05
CA ALA A 54 -5.53 9.38 -1.31
C ALA A 54 -5.52 9.15 -2.83
N LYS A 55 -4.54 9.75 -3.53
CA LYS A 55 -4.38 9.62 -4.97
C LYS A 55 -4.16 8.14 -5.24
N SER A 56 -4.86 7.65 -6.26
CA SER A 56 -4.65 6.28 -6.72
C SER A 56 -3.15 6.12 -7.01
N VAL A 57 -2.59 4.95 -6.75
CA VAL A 57 -1.15 4.69 -6.97
C VAL A 57 -0.76 4.98 -8.43
N TYR A 58 -1.71 4.90 -9.37
CA TYR A 58 -1.53 5.25 -10.77
C TYR A 58 -1.31 6.74 -11.04
N ASP A 59 -1.74 7.63 -10.13
CA ASP A 59 -1.65 9.08 -10.29
C ASP A 59 -0.44 9.70 -9.57
N ARG A 60 0.37 8.88 -8.88
CA ARG A 60 1.56 9.34 -8.11
C ARG A 60 2.78 9.43 -9.03
N LYS A 61 3.53 10.53 -8.92
CA LYS A 61 4.74 10.74 -9.71
C LYS A 61 5.99 10.32 -8.93
N PRO A 62 7.08 9.90 -9.60
CA PRO A 62 8.33 9.50 -8.92
C PRO A 62 8.92 10.56 -8.01
N GLU A 63 8.67 11.84 -8.30
CA GLU A 63 9.14 13.00 -7.52
C GLU A 63 8.31 13.31 -6.26
N ASP A 64 7.33 12.47 -5.89
CA ASP A 64 6.57 12.68 -4.66
C ASP A 64 7.47 12.55 -3.41
N PRO A 65 7.33 13.44 -2.40
CA PRO A 65 8.23 13.52 -1.24
C PRO A 65 8.33 12.25 -0.38
N LEU A 66 7.38 11.33 -0.56
CA LEU A 66 7.37 10.02 0.10
C LEU A 66 8.46 9.07 -0.43
N TYR A 67 9.06 9.37 -1.58
CA TYR A 67 10.10 8.56 -2.22
C TYR A 67 11.54 9.11 -2.00
N THR A 68 11.71 10.25 -1.34
CA THR A 68 13.02 10.91 -1.08
C THR A 68 13.39 10.98 0.40
#